data_AF-A0A543EA04-F1
#
_entry.id   AF-A0A543EA04-F1
#
_cell.length_a   1.000
_cell.length_b   1.000
_cell.length_c   1.000
_cell.angle_alpha   90.00
_cell.angle_beta   90.00
_cell.angle_gamma   90.00
#
_symmetry.space_group_name_H-M   'P 1'
#
loop_
_entity.id
_entity.type
_entity.pdbx_description
1 polymer ?
#
loop_
_entity_poly.entity_id
_entity_poly.type
_entity_poly.pdbx_seq_one_letter_code
_entity_poly.pdbx_strand_id
1 'polypeptide(L)'
;MKELEELTREIREKLPRLKELSKGCIIESSEKVFEIDDLMYAVCYNDQIFDRFTDSWVFSDEYTIIGKEPMLNDVLQWFKESDMKDGINMMHELIWSHTAKEIINHWNLSKPYLKDQSPELIKFLHSLLKTKQ
;
A
#
# COMPACT_ATOMS: atom_id res chain seq x y z
N MET A 1 11.09 11.21 -3.62
CA MET A 1 10.89 10.14 -2.62
C MET A 1 9.71 10.48 -1.73
N LYS A 2 9.58 11.72 -1.25
CA LYS A 2 8.41 12.21 -0.53
C LYS A 2 7.07 11.93 -1.22
N GLU A 3 7.00 12.03 -2.55
CA GLU A 3 5.76 11.77 -3.31
C GLU A 3 5.32 10.30 -3.21
N LEU A 4 6.27 9.36 -3.27
CA LEU A 4 6.00 7.93 -3.12
C LEU A 4 5.56 7.61 -1.70
N GLU A 5 6.25 8.17 -0.70
CA GLU A 5 5.91 7.98 0.71
C GLU A 5 4.50 8.47 1.05
N GLU A 6 4.15 9.68 0.58
CA GLU A 6 2.82 10.26 0.78
C GLU A 6 1.73 9.43 0.07
N LEU A 7 1.99 9.00 -1.17
CA LEU A 7 1.06 8.17 -1.93
C LEU A 7 0.86 6.80 -1.28
N THR A 8 1.94 6.13 -0.87
CA THR A 8 1.88 4.84 -0.18
C THR A 8 1.12 4.95 1.15
N ARG A 9 1.32 6.03 1.92
CA ARG A 9 0.58 6.29 3.15
C ARG A 9 -0.92 6.42 2.88
N GLU A 10 -1.31 7.27 1.92
CA GLU A 10 -2.71 7.47 1.56
C GLU A 10 -3.38 6.15 1.15
N ILE A 11 -2.72 5.36 0.28
CA ILE A 11 -3.26 4.07 -0.18
C ILE A 11 -3.48 3.13 1.02
N ARG A 12 -2.52 3.05 1.96
CA ARG A 12 -2.65 2.23 3.18
C ARG A 12 -3.74 2.71 4.13
N GLU A 13 -4.00 4.02 4.19
CA GLU A 13 -5.09 4.58 5.00
C GLU A 13 -6.47 4.29 4.40
N LYS A 14 -6.58 4.29 3.07
CA LYS A 14 -7.84 4.01 2.37
C LYS A 14 -8.12 2.54 2.19
N LEU A 15 -7.10 1.68 2.17
CA LEU A 15 -7.22 0.23 2.04
C LEU A 15 -6.79 -0.47 3.34
N PRO A 16 -7.67 -0.60 4.36
CA PRO A 16 -7.34 -1.22 5.65
C PRO A 16 -6.71 -2.61 5.55
N ARG A 17 -7.06 -3.39 4.52
CA ARG A 17 -6.45 -4.70 4.25
C ARG A 17 -4.94 -4.68 4.08
N LEU A 18 -4.36 -3.53 3.73
CA LEU A 18 -2.91 -3.36 3.66
C LEU A 18 -2.29 -3.24 5.05
N LYS A 19 -3.05 -2.88 6.08
CA LYS A 19 -2.60 -2.84 7.48
C LYS A 19 -3.00 -4.10 8.27
N GLU A 20 -3.58 -5.10 7.63
CA GLU A 20 -3.88 -6.38 8.28
C GLU A 20 -2.59 -7.19 8.48
N LEU A 21 -2.36 -7.62 9.73
CA LEU A 21 -1.27 -8.51 10.13
C LEU A 21 -1.35 -9.84 9.38
N SER A 22 -0.66 -9.89 8.26
CA SER A 22 -0.62 -11.05 7.38
C SER A 22 0.65 -11.03 6.54
N LYS A 23 0.89 -12.13 5.81
CA LYS A 23 2.05 -12.26 4.93
C LYS A 23 2.26 -11.00 4.07
N GLY A 24 3.50 -10.52 4.06
CA GLY A 24 3.96 -9.33 3.35
C GLY A 24 3.71 -8.02 4.08
N CYS A 25 3.13 -8.05 5.29
CA CYS A 25 2.95 -6.85 6.11
C CYS A 25 4.28 -6.44 6.71
N ILE A 26 4.60 -5.15 6.62
CA ILE A 26 5.80 -4.56 7.22
C ILE A 26 5.42 -4.05 8.61
N ILE A 27 6.25 -4.38 9.59
CA ILE A 27 6.13 -3.85 10.95
C ILE A 27 7.46 -3.26 11.40
N GLU A 28 7.37 -2.27 12.26
CA GLU A 28 8.51 -1.56 12.84
C GLU A 28 8.46 -1.70 14.36
N SER A 29 9.54 -2.22 14.93
CA SER A 29 9.79 -2.23 16.38
C SER A 29 10.82 -1.15 16.72
N SER A 30 11.06 -0.92 18.01
CA SER A 30 12.10 0.01 18.48
C SER A 30 13.50 -0.31 17.95
N GLU A 31 13.78 -1.58 17.62
CA GLU A 31 15.12 -2.04 17.22
C GLU A 31 15.25 -2.29 15.73
N LYS A 32 14.15 -2.59 15.02
CA LYS A 32 14.21 -3.05 13.62
C LYS A 32 12.88 -2.96 12.88
N VAL A 33 12.99 -2.91 11.55
CA VAL A 33 11.89 -3.07 10.59
C VAL A 33 11.99 -4.45 9.94
N PHE A 34 10.89 -5.18 9.86
CA PHE A 34 10.85 -6.49 9.21
C PHE A 34 9.49 -6.75 8.54
N GLU A 35 9.51 -7.65 7.55
CA GLU A 35 8.34 -8.09 6.78
C GLU A 35 7.89 -9.48 7.26
N ILE A 36 6.58 -9.65 7.47
CA ILE A 36 6.01 -10.93 7.89
C ILE A 36 6.07 -11.93 6.72
N ASP A 37 6.88 -12.97 6.87
CA ASP A 37 6.94 -14.09 5.91
C ASP A 37 6.01 -15.26 6.31
N ASP A 38 6.02 -16.35 5.53
CA ASP A 38 5.20 -17.55 5.81
C ASP A 38 5.53 -18.21 7.15
N LEU A 39 6.75 -18.04 7.64
CA LEU A 39 7.25 -18.67 8.86
C LEU A 39 6.93 -17.81 10.10
N MET A 40 6.88 -16.48 9.96
CA MET A 40 6.39 -15.55 10.98
C MET A 40 4.85 -15.52 11.05
N TYR A 41 4.17 -15.73 9.92
CA TYR A 41 2.70 -15.71 9.83
C TYR A 41 2.02 -16.82 10.65
N ALA A 42 2.69 -17.96 10.83
CA ALA A 42 2.20 -19.07 11.67
C ALA A 42 1.99 -18.67 13.14
N VAL A 43 2.45 -17.48 13.54
CA VAL A 43 2.50 -17.07 14.94
C VAL A 43 1.77 -15.76 15.25
N CYS A 44 1.14 -15.14 14.24
CA CYS A 44 0.10 -14.12 14.44
C CYS A 44 -1.20 -14.77 14.97
N TYR A 45 -1.19 -15.21 16.22
CA TYR A 45 -2.34 -15.76 16.94
C TYR A 45 -2.56 -14.91 18.19
N ASN A 46 -3.74 -14.31 18.36
CA ASN A 46 -4.07 -13.38 19.45
C ASN A 46 -3.15 -12.13 19.55
N ASP A 47 -2.92 -11.41 18.45
CA ASP A 47 -2.16 -10.14 18.42
C ASP A 47 -0.69 -10.20 18.86
N GLN A 48 -0.08 -11.39 18.81
CA GLN A 48 1.32 -11.60 19.13
C GLN A 48 2.11 -11.99 17.88
N ILE A 49 3.38 -11.63 17.82
CA ILE A 49 4.26 -12.00 16.69
C ILE A 49 5.46 -12.71 17.26
N PHE A 50 5.75 -13.92 16.78
CA PHE A 50 6.96 -14.61 17.17
C PHE A 50 8.11 -14.27 16.24
N ASP A 51 9.15 -13.74 16.86
CA ASP A 51 10.41 -13.47 16.24
C ASP A 51 11.31 -14.70 16.33
N ARG A 52 11.39 -15.41 15.22
CA ARG A 52 12.23 -16.60 15.09
C ARG A 52 13.73 -16.32 15.13
N PHE A 53 14.17 -15.07 14.94
CA PHE A 53 15.60 -14.74 14.95
C PHE A 53 16.12 -14.64 16.38
N THR A 54 15.27 -14.21 17.31
CA THR A 54 15.55 -14.10 18.74
C THR A 54 14.92 -15.23 19.55
N ASP A 55 14.10 -16.08 18.91
CA ASP A 55 13.32 -17.14 19.56
C ASP A 55 12.39 -16.57 20.66
N SER A 56 11.79 -15.40 20.39
CA SER A 56 11.00 -14.64 21.37
C SER A 56 9.67 -14.14 20.80
N TRP A 57 8.71 -13.87 21.69
CA TRP A 57 7.47 -13.20 21.33
C TRP A 57 7.65 -11.69 21.41
N VAL A 58 7.22 -10.98 20.37
CA VAL A 58 7.10 -9.53 20.32
C VAL A 58 5.62 -9.19 20.50
N PHE A 59 5.33 -8.37 21.49
CA PHE A 59 3.97 -8.00 21.86
C PHE A 59 3.47 -6.81 21.04
N SER A 60 2.15 -6.67 20.90
CA SER A 60 1.50 -5.62 20.08
C SER A 60 1.86 -4.19 20.47
N ASP A 61 2.27 -3.97 21.71
CA ASP A 61 2.72 -2.68 22.25
C ASP A 61 4.19 -2.36 21.92
N GLU A 62 4.94 -3.32 21.40
CA GLU A 62 6.36 -3.19 21.04
C GLU A 62 6.59 -2.96 19.54
N TYR A 63 5.53 -2.93 18.74
CA TYR A 63 5.62 -2.67 17.30
C TYR A 63 4.50 -1.78 16.74
N THR A 64 4.82 -1.09 15.66
CA THR A 64 3.89 -0.32 14.83
C THR A 64 3.67 -1.05 13.51
N ILE A 65 2.40 -1.21 13.13
CA ILE A 65 2.04 -1.77 11.84
C ILE A 65 2.17 -0.69 10.77
N ILE A 66 3.18 -0.82 9.91
CA ILE A 66 3.33 0.04 8.73
C ILE A 66 2.35 -0.41 7.64
N GLY A 67 2.25 -1.73 7.44
CA GLY A 67 1.41 -2.35 6.42
C GLY A 67 2.18 -2.89 5.22
N LYS A 68 1.48 -3.57 4.31
CA LYS A 68 2.02 -4.15 3.09
C LYS A 68 2.51 -3.08 2.12
N GLU A 69 3.47 -3.45 1.29
CA GLU A 69 3.92 -2.60 0.18
C GLU A 69 2.83 -2.55 -0.91
N PRO A 70 2.33 -1.36 -1.30
CA PRO A 70 1.29 -1.26 -2.32
C PRO A 70 1.74 -1.79 -3.68
N MET A 71 0.87 -2.60 -4.27
CA MET A 71 0.98 -3.12 -5.62
C MET A 71 0.08 -2.33 -6.58
N LEU A 72 0.29 -2.48 -7.89
CA LEU A 72 -0.50 -1.78 -8.92
C LEU A 72 -2.01 -2.07 -8.82
N ASN A 73 -2.39 -3.28 -8.46
CA ASN A 73 -3.80 -3.63 -8.21
C ASN A 73 -4.39 -2.91 -6.98
N ASP A 74 -3.59 -2.66 -5.94
CA ASP A 74 -4.00 -1.85 -4.79
C ASP A 74 -4.24 -0.41 -5.23
N VAL A 75 -3.41 0.13 -6.11
CA VAL A 75 -3.62 1.47 -6.70
C VAL A 75 -4.95 1.54 -7.46
N LEU A 76 -5.30 0.53 -8.26
CA LEU A 76 -6.62 0.47 -8.93
C LEU A 76 -7.77 0.43 -7.93
N GLN A 77 -7.64 -0.41 -6.89
CA GLN A 77 -8.69 -0.53 -5.88
C GLN A 77 -8.86 0.77 -5.11
N TRP A 78 -7.76 1.44 -4.78
CA TRP A 78 -7.76 2.75 -4.14
C TRP A 78 -8.52 3.79 -4.97
N PHE A 79 -8.31 3.84 -6.30
CA PHE A 79 -9.12 4.69 -7.18
C PHE A 79 -10.61 4.36 -7.05
N LYS A 80 -10.97 3.07 -7.19
CA LYS A 80 -12.36 2.61 -7.13
C LYS A 80 -13.04 2.96 -5.79
N GLU A 81 -12.34 2.82 -4.67
CA GLU A 81 -12.89 3.10 -3.34
C GLU A 81 -12.94 4.59 -3.02
N SER A 82 -12.04 5.39 -3.59
CA SER A 82 -12.11 6.85 -3.45
C SER A 82 -13.31 7.46 -4.18
N ASP A 83 -13.73 6.86 -5.29
CA ASP A 83 -14.79 7.39 -6.15
C ASP A 83 -16.21 7.13 -5.61
N MET A 84 -16.39 6.10 -4.78
CA MET A 84 -17.70 5.76 -4.21
C MET A 84 -18.21 6.79 -3.20
N LYS A 85 -17.34 7.67 -2.67
CA LYS A 85 -17.74 8.67 -1.67
C LYS A 85 -18.27 9.98 -2.27
N ASP A 86 -17.88 10.32 -3.49
CA ASP A 86 -18.20 11.62 -4.10
C ASP A 86 -19.28 11.55 -5.21
N GLY A 87 -19.96 10.41 -5.36
CA GLY A 87 -21.13 10.26 -6.25
C GLY A 87 -20.84 10.38 -7.75
N ILE A 88 -19.62 10.73 -8.14
CA ILE A 88 -19.16 10.78 -9.52
C ILE A 88 -18.21 9.59 -9.72
N ASN A 89 -18.63 8.68 -10.59
CA ASN A 89 -17.91 7.47 -10.93
C ASN A 89 -16.64 7.84 -11.71
N MET A 90 -15.54 8.18 -11.02
CA MET A 90 -14.28 8.57 -11.64
C MET A 90 -13.68 7.41 -12.44
N MET A 91 -13.98 6.14 -12.16
CA MET A 91 -13.73 5.03 -13.11
C MET A 91 -14.45 5.23 -14.45
N HIS A 92 -15.67 5.77 -14.48
CA HIS A 92 -16.38 6.11 -15.72
C HIS A 92 -15.75 7.34 -16.42
N GLU A 93 -15.19 8.31 -15.70
CA GLU A 93 -14.43 9.42 -16.32
C GLU A 93 -12.97 9.05 -16.67
N LEU A 94 -12.34 8.13 -15.94
CA LEU A 94 -11.00 7.61 -16.19
C LEU A 94 -11.03 6.72 -17.43
N ILE A 95 -11.93 5.73 -17.49
CA ILE A 95 -12.09 4.84 -18.66
C ILE A 95 -12.35 5.64 -19.96
N TRP A 96 -12.92 6.84 -19.87
CA TRP A 96 -13.23 7.71 -21.02
C TRP A 96 -12.33 8.95 -21.18
N SER A 97 -11.43 9.25 -20.24
CA SER A 97 -10.49 10.37 -20.36
C SER A 97 -9.17 9.93 -21.00
N HIS A 98 -8.48 10.86 -21.66
CA HIS A 98 -7.11 10.64 -22.13
C HIS A 98 -6.17 10.23 -20.98
N THR A 99 -6.49 10.67 -19.76
CA THR A 99 -5.72 10.49 -18.54
C THR A 99 -5.58 9.02 -18.12
N ALA A 100 -6.61 8.17 -18.17
CA ALA A 100 -6.42 6.76 -17.77
C ALA A 100 -5.67 5.93 -18.81
N LYS A 101 -5.83 6.26 -20.10
CA LYS A 101 -4.98 5.67 -21.14
C LYS A 101 -3.52 6.03 -20.92
N GLU A 102 -3.22 7.27 -20.57
CA GLU A 102 -1.86 7.70 -20.22
C GLU A 102 -1.33 6.96 -18.97
N ILE A 103 -2.13 6.85 -17.91
CA ILE A 103 -1.77 6.09 -16.70
C ILE A 103 -1.40 4.64 -17.05
N ILE A 104 -2.27 3.92 -17.76
CA ILE A 104 -2.05 2.52 -18.13
C ILE A 104 -0.82 2.37 -19.02
N ASN A 105 -0.58 3.30 -19.94
CA ASN A 105 0.60 3.27 -20.81
C ASN A 105 1.92 3.49 -20.05
N HIS A 106 1.88 4.18 -18.92
CA HIS A 106 3.03 4.39 -18.05
C HIS A 106 3.23 3.28 -17.00
N TRP A 107 2.29 2.34 -16.91
CA TRP A 107 2.43 1.19 -16.01
C TRP A 107 3.42 0.19 -16.54
N ASN A 108 4.45 -0.10 -15.75
CA ASN A 108 5.29 -1.24 -15.99
C ASN A 108 4.67 -2.48 -15.36
N LEU A 109 3.86 -3.21 -16.14
CA LEU A 109 3.19 -4.44 -15.68
C LEU A 109 4.14 -5.58 -15.33
N SER A 110 5.42 -5.51 -15.75
CA SER A 110 6.42 -6.50 -15.31
C SER A 110 6.91 -6.26 -13.88
N LYS A 111 6.55 -5.11 -13.28
CA LYS A 111 6.91 -4.71 -11.93
C LYS A 111 5.63 -4.51 -11.12
N PRO A 112 5.27 -5.45 -10.24
CA PRO A 112 3.96 -5.42 -9.60
C PRO A 112 3.83 -4.35 -8.51
N TYR A 113 4.95 -3.91 -7.92
CA TYR A 113 4.94 -2.93 -6.84
C TYR A 113 4.94 -1.50 -7.36
N LEU A 114 4.25 -0.62 -6.62
CA LEU A 114 4.21 0.81 -6.90
C LEU A 114 5.60 1.45 -6.82
N LYS A 115 6.39 1.11 -5.78
CA LYS A 115 7.74 1.66 -5.58
C LYS A 115 8.71 1.41 -6.73
N ASP A 116 8.47 0.38 -7.55
CA ASP A 116 9.36 -0.01 -8.64
C ASP A 116 9.00 0.68 -9.97
N GLN A 117 7.91 1.46 -9.99
CA GLN A 117 7.44 2.17 -11.17
C GLN A 117 8.28 3.40 -11.51
N SER A 118 8.04 3.99 -12.68
CA SER A 118 8.75 5.19 -13.10
C SER A 118 8.41 6.39 -12.20
N PRO A 119 9.39 7.28 -11.93
CA PRO A 119 9.13 8.51 -11.17
C PRO A 119 8.03 9.38 -11.78
N GLU A 120 7.88 9.38 -13.10
CA GLU A 120 6.84 10.11 -13.82
C GLU A 120 5.44 9.61 -13.44
N LEU A 121 5.26 8.29 -13.39
CA LEU A 121 3.99 7.69 -12.95
C LEU A 121 3.71 8.04 -11.49
N ILE A 122 4.71 7.95 -10.61
CA ILE A 122 4.55 8.31 -9.19
C ILE A 122 4.12 9.77 -9.03
N LYS A 123 4.79 10.70 -9.72
CA LYS A 123 4.45 12.13 -9.69
C LYS A 123 3.03 12.38 -10.21
N PHE A 124 2.67 11.70 -11.29
CA PHE A 124 1.34 11.80 -11.86
C PHE A 124 0.27 11.32 -10.85
N LEU A 125 0.42 10.11 -10.30
CA LEU A 125 -0.50 9.55 -9.31
C LEU A 125 -0.59 10.41 -8.04
N HIS A 126 0.54 10.97 -7.59
CA HIS A 126 0.59 11.90 -6.48
C HIS A 126 -0.17 13.21 -6.76
N SER A 127 -0.11 13.72 -7.99
CA SER A 127 -0.84 14.94 -8.35
C SER A 127 -2.36 14.78 -8.22
N LEU A 128 -2.88 13.57 -8.44
CA LEU A 128 -4.29 13.23 -8.25
C LEU A 128 -4.74 13.26 -6.78
N LEU A 129 -3.81 13.17 -5.83
CA LEU A 129 -4.11 13.40 -4.41
C LEU A 129 -4.42 14.87 -4.14
N LYS A 130 -3.66 15.78 -4.77
CA LYS A 130 -3.75 17.22 -4.53
C LYS A 130 -5.00 17.84 -5.11
N THR A 131 -5.55 17.26 -6.17
CA THR A 131 -6.83 17.68 -6.75
C THR A 131 -8.05 17.25 -5.93
N LYS A 132 -7.86 16.50 -4.82
CA LYS A 132 -8.93 16.07 -3.91
C LYS A 132 -9.08 16.96 -2.66
N GLN A 133 -8.26 18.00 -2.48
CA GLN A 133 -8.39 19.03 -1.44
C GLN A 133 -9.08 20.28 -2.00
#